data_AF-A0A1B7W3R1-F1
#
_entry.id   AF-A0A1B7W3R1-F1
#
_cell.length_a   1.000
_cell.length_b   1.000
_cell.length_c   1.000
_cell.angle_alpha   90.00
_cell.angle_beta   90.00
_cell.angle_gamma   90.00
#
_symmetry.space_group_name_H-M   'P 1'
#
loop_
_entity.id
_entity.type
_entity.pdbx_description
1 polymer ?
#
loop_
_entity_poly.entity_id
_entity_poly.type
_entity_poly.pdbx_seq_one_letter_code
_entity_poly.pdbx_strand_id
1 'polypeptide(L)'
;MTNDTSRDIADRVLEVNGDISLDLTIAGWKDEYPEKPKRYTASPQVKILDTAFSITQLNRKRRIWVYLPKGYASSGKTYPVLYLQDGQNLFNE
;
A
#
# COMPACT_ATOMS: atom_id res chain seq x y z
N MET A 1 15.07 0.41 1.95
CA MET A 1 16.55 0.22 1.92
C MET A 1 17.11 1.18 0.90
N THR A 2 18.26 1.79 1.13
CA THR A 2 18.88 2.70 0.15
C THR A 2 20.07 2.07 -0.56
N ASN A 3 20.28 2.42 -1.83
CA ASN A 3 21.54 2.13 -2.51
C ASN A 3 22.59 3.17 -2.13
N ASP A 4 23.84 2.96 -2.58
CA ASP A 4 24.99 3.85 -2.37
C ASP A 4 24.76 5.30 -2.86
N THR A 5 23.67 5.55 -3.59
CA THR A 5 23.24 6.88 -4.05
C THR A 5 22.09 7.49 -3.23
N SER A 6 21.78 6.94 -2.04
CA SER A 6 20.66 7.32 -1.17
C SER A 6 19.28 7.29 -1.85
N ARG A 7 19.09 6.41 -2.85
CA ARG A 7 17.79 6.18 -3.50
C ARG A 7 17.11 4.96 -2.94
N ASP A 8 15.77 5.01 -2.84
CA ASP A 8 14.96 3.87 -2.45
C ASP A 8 15.22 2.69 -3.39
N ILE A 9 15.52 1.52 -2.81
CA ILE A 9 15.62 0.26 -3.52
C ILE A 9 14.26 -0.43 -3.43
N ALA A 10 13.72 -0.82 -4.59
CA ALA A 10 12.55 -1.70 -4.68
C ALA A 10 12.85 -3.11 -4.14
N ASP A 11 11.82 -3.94 -3.97
CA ASP A 11 11.98 -5.31 -3.52
C ASP A 11 12.94 -6.10 -4.41
N ARG A 12 13.89 -6.82 -3.78
CA ARG A 12 14.88 -7.64 -4.50
C ARG A 12 14.24 -8.99 -4.85
N VAL A 13 14.02 -9.22 -6.15
CA VAL A 13 13.57 -10.52 -6.67
C VAL A 13 14.80 -11.35 -7.04
N LEU A 14 14.90 -12.56 -6.49
CA LEU A 14 15.97 -13.52 -6.79
C LEU A 14 15.36 -14.78 -7.40
N GLU A 15 15.71 -15.09 -8.63
CA GLU A 15 15.40 -16.39 -9.24
C GLU A 15 16.53 -17.37 -8.95
N VAL A 16 16.21 -18.45 -8.25
CA VAL A 16 17.18 -19.45 -7.78
C VAL A 16 16.91 -20.78 -8.49
N ASN A 17 17.88 -21.24 -9.29
CA ASN A 17 17.78 -22.47 -10.10
C ASN A 17 18.75 -23.59 -9.63
N GLY A 18 19.31 -23.47 -8.42
CA GLY A 18 20.27 -24.39 -7.83
C GLY A 18 20.83 -23.85 -6.52
N ASP A 19 21.92 -24.41 -6.00
CA ASP A 19 22.58 -23.88 -4.81
C ASP A 19 23.36 -22.60 -5.15
N ILE A 20 23.05 -21.53 -4.43
CA ILE A 20 23.65 -20.20 -4.62
C ILE A 20 23.90 -19.57 -3.26
N SER A 21 25.08 -18.96 -3.10
CA SER A 21 25.41 -18.07 -1.99
C SER A 21 25.54 -16.65 -2.53
N LEU A 22 24.86 -15.69 -1.90
CA LEU A 22 24.85 -14.28 -2.27
C LEU A 22 25.22 -13.42 -1.08
N ASP A 23 26.19 -12.54 -1.28
CA ASP A 23 26.51 -11.49 -0.32
C ASP A 23 25.68 -10.24 -0.64
N LEU A 24 24.72 -9.94 0.23
CA LEU A 24 23.82 -8.81 0.09
C LEU A 24 24.23 -7.70 1.06
N THR A 25 24.84 -6.64 0.53
CA THR A 25 25.13 -5.44 1.32
C THR A 25 23.95 -4.47 1.28
N ILE A 26 23.59 -3.95 2.46
CA ILE A 26 22.61 -2.87 2.64
C ILE A 26 23.42 -1.61 2.96
N ALA A 27 23.38 -0.60 2.08
CA ALA A 27 24.16 0.63 2.27
C ALA A 27 23.58 1.53 3.38
N GLY A 28 22.28 1.42 3.67
CA GLY A 28 21.63 2.18 4.74
C GLY A 28 20.14 1.84 4.89
N TRP A 29 19.59 2.10 6.08
CA TRP A 29 18.17 1.97 6.38
C TRP A 29 17.43 3.25 6.00
N LYS A 30 16.17 3.11 5.56
CA LYS A 30 15.36 4.25 5.09
C LYS A 30 15.13 5.31 6.18
N ASP A 31 15.18 4.90 7.43
CA ASP A 31 14.95 5.72 8.62
C ASP A 31 16.10 6.71 8.90
N GLU A 32 17.25 6.58 8.23
CA GLU A 32 18.40 7.51 8.36
C GLU A 32 18.26 8.76 7.47
N TYR A 33 17.20 8.85 6.65
CA TYR A 33 16.95 9.98 5.74
C TYR A 33 15.69 10.76 6.15
N PRO A 34 15.67 12.08 5.96
CA PRO A 34 14.48 12.87 6.25
C PRO A 34 13.29 12.38 5.43
N GLU A 35 12.15 12.18 6.09
CA GLU A 35 10.91 11.73 5.44
C GLU A 35 10.56 12.69 4.30
N LYS A 36 10.65 12.21 3.06
CA LYS A 36 10.07 12.91 1.92
C LYS A 36 8.54 12.81 2.07
N PRO A 37 7.78 13.91 1.83
CA PRO A 37 6.33 13.83 1.85
C PRO A 37 5.88 12.78 0.83
N LYS A 38 5.23 11.73 1.33
CA LYS A 38 4.66 10.66 0.51
C LYS A 38 3.69 11.27 -0.51
N ARG A 39 3.79 10.85 -1.76
CA ARG A 39 2.82 11.30 -2.76
C ARG A 39 1.52 10.55 -2.46
N TYR A 40 0.39 11.20 -2.76
CA TYR A 40 -0.88 10.49 -2.68
C TYR A 40 -1.08 9.82 -4.04
N THR A 41 -0.95 8.50 -4.11
CA THR A 41 -1.20 7.69 -5.31
C THR A 41 -2.68 7.34 -5.48
N ALA A 42 -3.51 7.65 -4.49
CA ALA A 42 -4.95 7.47 -4.54
C ALA A 42 -5.57 8.18 -5.76
N SER A 43 -6.20 7.42 -6.63
CA SER A 43 -6.98 7.98 -7.75
C SER A 43 -8.28 8.61 -7.24
N PRO A 44 -8.96 9.49 -8.01
CA PRO A 44 -10.24 10.11 -7.61
C PRO A 44 -11.39 9.12 -7.32
N GLN A 45 -11.18 7.85 -7.67
CA GLN A 45 -12.11 6.76 -7.47
C GLN A 45 -12.06 6.19 -6.04
N VAL A 46 -11.01 6.51 -5.30
CA VAL A 46 -10.83 6.13 -3.90
C VAL A 46 -11.57 7.13 -3.02
N LYS A 47 -12.48 6.64 -2.19
CA LYS A 47 -13.30 7.44 -1.28
C LYS A 47 -13.21 6.90 0.13
N ILE A 48 -13.35 7.78 1.12
CA ILE A 48 -13.53 7.37 2.52
C ILE A 48 -15.01 7.07 2.72
N LEU A 49 -15.32 5.83 3.10
CA LEU A 49 -16.69 5.43 3.43
C LEU A 49 -17.06 5.87 4.84
N ASP A 50 -16.17 5.63 5.79
CA ASP A 50 -16.32 6.01 7.19
C ASP A 50 -14.92 6.25 7.80
N THR A 51 -14.79 7.33 8.57
CA THR A 51 -13.54 7.68 9.26
C THR A 51 -13.34 6.89 10.55
N ALA A 52 -14.41 6.34 11.14
CA ALA A 52 -14.41 5.74 12.46
C ALA A 52 -15.41 4.57 12.57
N PHE A 53 -15.42 3.68 11.57
CA PHE A 53 -16.27 2.49 11.55
C PHE A 53 -16.01 1.62 12.78
N SER A 54 -17.07 1.34 13.53
CA SER A 54 -16.99 0.57 14.78
C SER A 54 -16.91 -0.93 14.48
N ILE A 55 -15.82 -1.57 14.93
CA ILE A 55 -15.63 -3.01 14.88
C ILE A 55 -15.78 -3.55 16.29
N THR A 56 -17.03 -3.77 16.70
CA THR A 56 -17.40 -4.09 18.09
C THR A 56 -16.70 -5.35 18.59
N GLN A 57 -16.54 -6.37 17.74
CA GLN A 57 -15.85 -7.62 18.07
C GLN A 57 -14.39 -7.42 18.48
N LEU A 58 -13.76 -6.33 18.03
CA LEU A 58 -12.38 -5.99 18.31
C LEU A 58 -12.24 -4.75 19.20
N ASN A 59 -13.36 -4.24 19.74
CA ASN A 59 -13.45 -3.02 20.54
C ASN A 59 -12.61 -1.85 19.98
N ARG A 60 -12.69 -1.61 18.67
CA ARG A 60 -11.87 -0.59 18.00
C ARG A 60 -12.63 0.09 16.87
N LYS A 61 -12.19 1.31 16.54
CA LYS A 61 -12.67 2.06 15.38
C LYS A 61 -11.60 2.10 14.31
N ARG A 62 -11.98 1.91 13.05
CA ARG A 62 -11.05 1.95 11.90
C ARG A 62 -11.65 2.75 10.76
N ARG A 63 -10.80 3.45 10.02
CA ARG A 63 -11.17 4.13 8.77
C ARG A 63 -11.33 3.11 7.65
N ILE A 64 -12.42 3.19 6.88
CA ILE A 64 -12.67 2.33 5.72
C ILE A 64 -12.56 3.16 4.44
N TRP A 65 -11.82 2.61 3.49
CA TRP A 65 -11.62 3.16 2.16
C TRP A 65 -12.37 2.28 1.17
N VAL A 66 -12.98 2.89 0.16
CA VAL A 66 -13.67 2.19 -0.90
C VAL A 66 -13.17 2.69 -2.25
N TYR A 67 -12.89 1.78 -3.17
CA TYR A 67 -12.61 2.11 -4.56
C TYR A 67 -13.85 1.84 -5.39
N LEU A 68 -14.31 2.85 -6.14
CA LEU A 68 -15.46 2.73 -7.02
C LEU A 68 -15.04 2.83 -8.50
N PRO A 69 -15.43 1.88 -9.36
CA PRO A 69 -15.17 1.97 -10.79
C PRO A 69 -15.75 3.26 -11.41
N LYS A 70 -15.16 3.72 -12.52
CA LYS A 70 -15.70 4.86 -13.28
C LYS A 70 -17.15 4.55 -13.70
N GLY A 71 -18.05 5.52 -13.50
CA GLY A 71 -19.47 5.37 -13.83
C GLY A 71 -20.29 4.55 -12.83
N TYR A 72 -19.73 4.16 -11.67
CA TYR A 72 -20.45 3.41 -10.65
C TYR A 72 -21.76 4.11 -10.22
N ALA A 73 -21.74 5.42 -10.00
CA ALA A 73 -22.91 6.18 -9.56
C ALA A 73 -24.02 6.32 -10.61
N SER A 74 -23.69 6.14 -11.90
CA SER A 74 -24.62 6.29 -13.02
C SER A 74 -25.04 4.94 -13.62
N SER A 75 -24.60 3.83 -13.04
CA SER A 75 -24.83 2.49 -13.56
C SER A 75 -25.57 1.62 -12.53
N GLY A 76 -26.58 0.87 -12.97
CA GLY A 76 -27.22 -0.17 -12.15
C GLY A 76 -26.47 -1.51 -12.18
N LYS A 77 -25.20 -1.53 -12.59
CA LYS A 77 -24.39 -2.75 -12.66
C LYS A 77 -23.99 -3.22 -11.26
N THR A 78 -24.08 -4.52 -11.04
CA THR A 78 -23.55 -5.17 -9.84
C THR A 78 -22.07 -5.48 -10.04
N TYR A 79 -21.27 -5.19 -9.02
CA TYR A 79 -19.83 -5.46 -9.02
C TYR A 79 -19.49 -6.44 -7.89
N PRO A 80 -18.58 -7.40 -8.10
CA PRO A 80 -18.05 -8.20 -7.00
C PRO A 80 -17.29 -7.30 -6.01
N VAL A 81 -17.36 -7.64 -4.71
CA VAL A 81 -16.71 -6.89 -3.64
C VAL A 81 -15.47 -7.64 -3.17
N LEU A 82 -14.31 -6.97 -3.20
CA LEU A 82 -13.04 -7.49 -2.67
C LEU A 82 -12.68 -6.75 -1.38
N TYR A 83 -12.45 -7.50 -0.31
CA TYR A 83 -12.04 -6.96 0.98
C TYR A 83 -10.52 -7.09 1.15
N LEU A 84 -9.86 -5.96 1.38
CA LEU A 84 -8.41 -5.88 1.59
C LEU A 84 -8.15 -5.27 2.97
N GLN A 85 -7.34 -5.94 3.79
CA GLN A 85 -7.11 -5.56 5.20
C GLN A 85 -6.04 -4.47 5.37
N ASP A 86 -5.20 -4.24 4.35
CA ASP A 86 -4.11 -3.24 4.37
C ASP A 86 -4.33 -2.10 3.37
N GLY A 87 -5.50 -1.46 3.46
CA GLY A 87 -5.89 -0.37 2.56
C GLY A 87 -5.00 0.88 2.65
N GLN A 88 -4.27 1.08 3.76
CA GLN A 88 -3.42 2.27 3.92
C GLN A 88 -2.20 2.23 3.00
N ASN A 89 -1.59 1.06 2.83
CA ASN A 89 -0.47 0.88 1.89
C ASN A 89 -0.94 0.79 0.44
N LEU A 90 -2.18 0.37 0.19
CA LEU A 90 -2.76 0.26 -1.16
C LEU A 90 -3.03 1.60 -1.86
N PHE A 91 -3.20 2.70 -1.12
CA PHE A 91 -3.59 4.00 -1.69
C PHE A 91 -2.64 5.16 -1.33
N ASN A 92 -1.59 4.90 -0.54
CA ASN A 92 -0.61 5.91 -0.14
C ASN A 92 0.80 5.45 -0.55
N GLU A 93 1.43 6.14 -1.50
CA GLU A 93 2.89 6.10 -1.73
C GLU A 93 3.44 7.42 -2.29
#